data_AF-A0A2E0FHJ9-F1
#
_entry.id   AF-A0A2E0FHJ9-F1
#
_cell.length_a   1.000
_cell.length_b   1.000
_cell.length_c   1.000
_cell.angle_alpha   90.00
_cell.angle_beta   90.00
_cell.angle_gamma   90.00
#
_symmetry.space_group_name_H-M   'P 1'
#
loop_
_entity.id
_entity.type
_entity.pdbx_description
1 polymer ?
#
loop_
_entity_poly.entity_id
_entity_poly.type
_entity_poly.pdbx_seq_one_letter_code
_entity_poly.pdbx_strand_id
1 'polypeptide(L)'
;MGWFLKEQDIPHCEWTASEEDMEYPEHPKGAVIFNYEQTFGGHGSNKSVERGINFTSIRFQRLHVSPLIIQETGGNKEMIGTFDHPVAKQLFDEDKELSEKESDYKRKYTVRTMYCVYILTKDNKRAHNKPVVLSIKGLNGVDLSKKTKDFDRAVESCLNRVNEEEISATFSEQVHALSVFSCSFERAMEGQRGVEICGIESFEMPFAESIEEAAEALDTFMIKEEDYEKTWADQEKYKGYIQSYCEMLQAKLNGQYGIKEGVEILPAVASATKALPSSNPTGEDASL
;
A
#
# COMPACT_ATOMS: atom_id res chain seq x y z
N MET A 1 -15.81 -0.21 8.65
CA MET A 1 -14.49 -0.85 8.75
C MET A 1 -13.66 -0.20 7.68
N GLY A 2 -12.37 0.06 7.93
CA GLY A 2 -11.58 0.82 6.97
C GLY A 2 -10.16 1.05 7.44
N TRP A 3 -9.37 1.67 6.57
CA TRP A 3 -8.09 2.22 6.98
C TRP A 3 -8.28 3.58 7.63
N PHE A 4 -7.44 3.90 8.59
CA PHE A 4 -7.60 5.09 9.42
C PHE A 4 -6.32 5.91 9.44
N LEU A 5 -6.43 7.18 9.03
CA LEU A 5 -5.38 8.18 9.16
C LEU A 5 -5.68 9.05 10.38
N LYS A 6 -4.78 9.06 11.36
CA LYS A 6 -4.97 9.80 12.61
C LYS A 6 -4.88 11.30 12.35
N GLU A 7 -5.65 12.09 13.10
CA GLU A 7 -5.65 13.55 13.00
C GLU A 7 -4.25 14.16 13.18
N GLN A 8 -3.44 13.59 14.08
CA GLN A 8 -2.05 14.02 14.27
C GLN A 8 -1.17 13.84 13.03
N ASP A 9 -1.49 12.89 12.13
CA ASP A 9 -0.68 12.57 10.96
C ASP A 9 -1.08 13.43 9.74
N ILE A 10 -2.27 14.06 9.76
CA ILE A 10 -2.79 14.92 8.69
C ILE A 10 -1.86 16.12 8.40
N PRO A 11 -1.34 16.87 9.42
CA PRO A 11 -0.37 17.93 9.17
C PRO A 11 0.99 17.41 8.66
N HIS A 12 1.36 16.17 9.01
CA HIS A 12 2.66 15.61 8.63
C HIS A 12 2.72 15.22 7.15
N CYS A 13 1.61 14.72 6.61
CA CYS A 13 1.50 14.44 5.17
C CYS A 13 1.17 15.68 4.34
N GLU A 14 0.88 16.82 4.98
CA GLU A 14 0.44 18.06 4.33
C GLU A 14 -0.81 17.81 3.49
N TRP A 15 -1.88 17.36 4.15
CA TRP A 15 -3.18 17.11 3.51
C TRP A 15 -3.78 18.37 2.89
N THR A 16 -4.26 18.25 1.66
CA THR A 16 -4.81 19.37 0.88
C THR A 16 -6.20 19.10 0.29
N ALA A 17 -6.62 17.84 0.17
CA ALA A 17 -7.93 17.51 -0.40
C ALA A 17 -9.10 17.90 0.51
N SER A 18 -10.15 18.44 -0.09
CA SER A 18 -11.44 18.68 0.55
C SER A 18 -12.28 17.40 0.64
N GLU A 19 -13.44 17.47 1.30
CA GLU A 19 -14.39 16.34 1.30
C GLU A 19 -14.92 16.06 -0.11
N GLU A 20 -15.20 17.11 -0.89
CA GLU A 20 -15.69 17.02 -2.28
C GLU A 20 -14.69 16.32 -3.21
N ASP A 21 -13.39 16.53 -3.00
CA ASP A 21 -12.31 15.87 -3.75
C ASP A 21 -12.27 14.36 -3.50
N MET A 22 -12.77 13.91 -2.33
CA MET A 22 -12.73 12.52 -1.88
C MET A 22 -14.05 11.76 -2.11
N GLU A 23 -15.00 12.38 -2.80
CA GLU A 23 -16.25 11.74 -3.22
C GLU A 23 -16.04 10.82 -4.42
N TYR A 24 -15.64 9.58 -4.16
CA TYR A 24 -15.47 8.56 -5.21
C TYR A 24 -16.83 8.16 -5.81
N PRO A 25 -17.08 8.44 -7.11
CA PRO A 25 -18.36 8.17 -7.76
C PRO A 25 -18.81 6.70 -7.71
N GLU A 26 -17.84 5.79 -7.75
CA GLU A 26 -18.01 4.34 -7.66
C GLU A 26 -18.45 3.85 -6.25
N HIS A 27 -18.38 4.72 -5.23
CA HIS A 27 -18.70 4.41 -3.84
C HIS A 27 -19.79 5.33 -3.26
N PRO A 28 -21.05 5.24 -3.74
CA PRO A 28 -22.14 6.16 -3.40
C PRO A 28 -22.59 6.12 -1.93
N LYS A 29 -22.16 5.11 -1.16
CA LYS A 29 -22.44 5.00 0.29
C LYS A 29 -21.45 5.78 1.15
N GLY A 30 -20.51 6.51 0.53
CA GLY A 30 -19.42 7.21 1.19
C GLY A 30 -18.17 6.33 1.29
N ALA A 31 -17.07 6.83 0.74
CA ALA A 31 -15.75 6.18 0.77
C ALA A 31 -14.84 6.72 1.86
N VAL A 32 -14.97 8.02 2.18
CA VAL A 32 -14.06 8.73 3.07
C VAL A 32 -14.89 9.49 4.10
N ILE A 33 -14.62 9.21 5.37
CA ILE A 33 -15.34 9.80 6.50
C ILE A 33 -14.36 10.67 7.28
N PHE A 34 -14.51 11.98 7.14
CA PHE A 34 -13.73 12.97 7.88
C PHE A 34 -14.22 13.09 9.32
N ASN A 35 -13.34 13.55 10.21
CA ASN A 35 -13.63 13.71 11.64
C ASN A 35 -14.16 12.42 12.30
N TYR A 36 -13.77 11.26 11.79
CA TYR A 36 -14.19 9.96 12.29
C TYR A 36 -13.53 9.67 13.64
N GLU A 37 -14.32 9.24 14.62
CA GLU A 37 -13.83 8.80 15.93
C GLU A 37 -13.60 7.29 15.93
N GLN A 38 -12.32 6.90 15.86
CA GLN A 38 -11.90 5.51 15.96
C GLN A 38 -11.61 5.17 17.44
N THR A 39 -12.29 4.15 17.95
CA THR A 39 -11.95 3.58 19.26
C THR A 39 -10.89 2.48 19.09
N PHE A 40 -9.77 2.62 19.79
CA PHE A 40 -8.74 1.60 19.93
C PHE A 40 -8.82 0.94 21.32
N GLY A 41 -8.38 -0.32 21.41
CA GLY A 41 -8.41 -1.11 22.64
C GLY A 41 -9.49 -2.20 22.60
N GLY A 42 -9.09 -3.43 22.90
CA GLY A 42 -9.98 -4.59 22.99
C GLY A 42 -10.66 -4.70 24.36
N HIS A 43 -11.49 -5.74 24.51
CA HIS A 43 -12.19 -6.04 25.76
C HIS A 43 -11.17 -6.21 26.92
N GLY A 44 -11.32 -5.44 27.99
CA GLY A 44 -10.42 -5.47 29.15
C GLY A 44 -9.14 -4.61 29.04
N SER A 45 -8.99 -3.80 27.99
CA SER A 45 -7.89 -2.82 27.87
C SER A 45 -8.41 -1.37 27.96
N ASN A 46 -7.53 -0.43 28.31
CA ASN A 46 -7.89 0.99 28.28
C ASN A 46 -8.28 1.38 26.85
N LYS A 47 -9.52 1.82 26.69
CA LYS A 47 -10.01 2.33 25.41
C LYS A 47 -9.46 3.73 25.20
N SER A 48 -8.90 3.99 24.02
CA SER A 48 -8.59 5.34 23.57
C SER A 48 -9.46 5.66 22.36
N VAL A 49 -10.01 6.88 22.33
CA VAL A 49 -10.71 7.40 21.16
C VAL A 49 -9.75 8.35 20.47
N GLU A 50 -9.53 8.16 19.19
CA GLU A 50 -8.73 9.05 18.35
C GLU A 50 -9.58 9.53 17.18
N ARG A 51 -9.42 10.79 16.81
CA ARG A 51 -10.06 11.40 15.64
C ARG A 51 -9.16 11.31 14.42
N GLY A 52 -9.76 11.33 13.24
CA GLY A 52 -9.03 11.26 11.98
C GLY A 52 -9.92 11.11 10.76
N ILE A 53 -9.35 10.56 9.69
CA ILE A 53 -10.05 10.23 8.44
C ILE A 53 -10.14 8.71 8.34
N ASN A 54 -11.34 8.18 8.16
CA ASN A 54 -11.55 6.76 7.93
C ASN A 54 -11.94 6.51 6.47
N PHE A 55 -11.20 5.61 5.83
CA PHE A 55 -11.39 5.18 4.45
C PHE A 55 -12.13 3.84 4.44
N THR A 56 -13.43 3.84 4.16
CA THR A 56 -14.21 2.63 3.82
C THR A 56 -13.95 2.18 2.39
N SER A 57 -13.47 3.10 1.55
CA SER A 57 -12.85 2.81 0.25
C SER A 57 -11.73 3.82 0.00
N ILE A 58 -10.73 3.45 -0.80
CA ILE A 58 -9.51 4.24 -0.99
C ILE A 58 -8.96 4.07 -2.40
N ARG A 59 -8.53 5.19 -3.00
CA ARG A 59 -7.68 5.23 -4.19
C ARG A 59 -6.26 5.60 -3.75
N PHE A 60 -5.25 4.83 -4.13
CA PHE A 60 -3.87 5.14 -3.79
C PHE A 60 -2.86 4.72 -4.85
N GLN A 61 -1.79 5.52 -4.92
CA GLN A 61 -0.60 5.29 -5.73
C GLN A 61 0.51 4.70 -4.85
N ARG A 62 1.20 3.66 -5.32
CA ARG A 62 2.30 3.00 -4.57
C ARG A 62 3.66 3.52 -5.05
N LEU A 63 4.40 4.23 -4.21
CA LEU A 63 5.77 4.63 -4.54
C LEU A 63 6.77 3.51 -4.26
N HIS A 64 6.69 2.93 -3.06
CA HIS A 64 7.59 1.89 -2.56
C HIS A 64 6.86 0.87 -1.71
N VAL A 65 7.32 -0.37 -1.76
CA VAL A 65 6.84 -1.46 -0.90
C VAL A 65 8.03 -2.04 -0.16
N SER A 66 7.92 -2.19 1.15
CA SER A 66 8.96 -2.87 1.93
C SER A 66 9.04 -4.35 1.52
N PRO A 67 10.19 -5.00 1.73
CA PRO A 67 10.25 -6.46 1.81
C PRO A 67 9.30 -6.97 2.90
N LEU A 68 9.09 -8.28 2.92
CA LEU A 68 8.29 -8.90 3.97
C LEU A 68 9.07 -8.83 5.29
N ILE A 69 8.64 -7.94 6.20
CA ILE A 69 9.30 -7.67 7.47
C ILE A 69 8.84 -8.69 8.51
N ILE A 70 9.78 -9.18 9.32
CA ILE A 70 9.53 -10.04 10.48
C ILE A 70 9.58 -9.17 11.74
N GLN A 71 8.48 -9.17 12.49
CA GLN A 71 8.30 -8.34 13.68
C GLN A 71 7.92 -9.19 14.90
N GLU A 72 8.43 -8.84 16.07
CA GLU A 72 8.00 -9.43 17.33
C GLU A 72 6.54 -9.09 17.67
N THR A 73 5.79 -10.05 18.22
CA THR A 73 4.39 -9.85 18.67
C THR A 73 4.32 -9.31 20.09
N GLY A 74 5.33 -9.59 20.91
CA GLY A 74 5.48 -9.15 22.30
C GLY A 74 6.65 -8.18 22.49
N GLY A 75 6.86 -7.74 23.74
CA GLY A 75 7.98 -6.86 24.09
C GLY A 75 7.94 -5.51 23.36
N ASN A 76 9.10 -5.10 22.84
CA ASN A 76 9.29 -3.85 22.10
C ASN A 76 8.80 -3.93 20.65
N LYS A 77 8.18 -5.04 20.23
CA LYS A 77 7.64 -5.23 18.89
C LYS A 77 8.67 -4.86 17.82
N GLU A 78 9.91 -5.28 18.02
CA GLU A 78 11.02 -4.88 17.17
C GLU A 78 10.94 -5.59 15.81
N MET A 79 11.35 -4.91 14.75
CA MET A 79 11.54 -5.50 13.43
C MET A 79 12.94 -6.13 13.40
N ILE A 80 12.97 -7.46 13.44
CA ILE A 80 14.19 -8.23 13.63
C ILE A 80 14.89 -8.59 12.31
N GLY A 81 14.26 -8.27 11.18
CA GLY A 81 14.77 -8.55 9.84
C GLY A 81 13.66 -8.67 8.82
N THR A 82 14.04 -9.14 7.64
CA THR A 82 13.13 -9.48 6.53
C THR A 82 13.25 -10.96 6.20
N PHE A 83 12.44 -11.46 5.28
CA PHE A 83 12.55 -12.84 4.80
C PHE A 83 13.87 -13.15 4.08
N ASP A 84 14.61 -12.12 3.67
CA ASP A 84 15.94 -12.25 3.06
C ASP A 84 17.06 -12.37 4.11
N HIS A 85 16.76 -12.12 5.40
CA HIS A 85 17.70 -12.27 6.50
C HIS A 85 17.62 -13.71 7.06
N PRO A 86 18.62 -14.58 6.85
CA PRO A 86 18.50 -16.02 7.16
C PRO A 86 18.17 -16.30 8.63
N VAL A 87 18.78 -15.54 9.55
CA VAL A 87 18.55 -15.70 11.00
C VAL A 87 17.13 -15.31 11.38
N ALA A 88 16.63 -14.18 10.86
CA ALA A 88 15.26 -13.73 11.16
C ALA A 88 14.22 -14.71 10.56
N LYS A 89 14.47 -15.19 9.33
CA LYS A 89 13.63 -16.17 8.67
C LYS A 89 13.58 -17.49 9.45
N GLN A 90 14.72 -18.00 9.90
CA GLN A 90 14.79 -19.21 10.71
C GLN A 90 13.95 -19.08 11.99
N LEU A 91 14.10 -17.97 12.72
CA LEU A 91 13.30 -17.70 13.92
C LEU A 91 11.79 -17.69 13.63
N PHE A 92 11.38 -17.11 12.50
CA PHE A 92 9.98 -17.08 12.09
C PHE A 92 9.45 -18.49 11.72
N ASP A 93 10.24 -19.27 10.98
CA ASP A 93 9.84 -20.62 10.55
C ASP A 93 9.71 -21.56 11.75
N GLU A 94 10.67 -21.55 12.69
CA GLU A 94 10.62 -22.33 13.93
C GLU A 94 9.39 -21.95 14.79
N ASP A 95 9.13 -20.65 14.94
CA ASP A 95 7.93 -20.13 15.65
C ASP A 95 6.62 -20.56 14.97
N LYS A 96 6.61 -20.60 13.63
CA LYS A 96 5.46 -21.08 12.86
C LYS A 96 5.22 -22.57 13.07
N GLU A 97 6.26 -23.40 12.94
CA GLU A 97 6.14 -24.84 13.14
C GLU A 97 5.64 -25.19 14.55
N LEU A 98 6.13 -24.49 15.57
CA LEU A 98 5.67 -24.68 16.95
C LEU A 98 4.18 -24.37 17.08
N SER A 99 3.71 -23.29 16.46
CA SER A 99 2.29 -22.91 16.50
C SER A 99 1.34 -23.86 15.80
N GLU A 100 1.84 -24.63 14.82
CA GLU A 100 1.07 -25.65 14.11
C GLU A 100 1.00 -26.96 14.92
N LYS A 101 1.98 -27.21 15.78
CA LYS A 101 2.05 -28.40 16.65
C LYS A 101 1.30 -28.21 17.97
N GLU A 102 1.28 -26.98 18.50
CA GLU A 102 0.71 -26.66 19.82
C GLU A 102 -0.48 -25.69 19.69
N SER A 103 -1.69 -26.16 20.00
CA SER A 103 -2.93 -25.37 19.82
C SER A 103 -2.93 -24.06 20.62
N ASP A 104 -2.34 -24.06 21.82
CA ASP A 104 -2.35 -22.90 22.73
C ASP A 104 -1.12 -22.01 22.57
N TYR A 105 -0.21 -22.34 21.66
CA TYR A 105 1.01 -21.57 21.43
C TYR A 105 0.69 -20.19 20.85
N LYS A 106 1.27 -19.17 21.47
CA LYS A 106 1.19 -17.79 20.99
C LYS A 106 2.46 -17.48 20.21
N ARG A 107 2.28 -17.25 18.90
CA ARG A 107 3.33 -16.79 17.97
C ARG A 107 4.13 -15.65 18.57
N LYS A 108 5.45 -15.76 18.55
CA LYS A 108 6.40 -14.71 18.94
C LYS A 108 6.69 -13.75 17.80
N TYR A 109 6.51 -14.19 16.55
CA TYR A 109 6.76 -13.38 15.37
C TYR A 109 5.53 -13.28 14.47
N THR A 110 5.40 -12.13 13.83
CA THR A 110 4.41 -11.85 12.80
C THR A 110 5.09 -11.23 11.60
N VAL A 111 4.35 -11.15 10.49
CA VAL A 111 4.82 -10.51 9.27
C VAL A 111 4.10 -9.19 9.03
N ARG A 112 4.80 -8.27 8.38
CA ARG A 112 4.29 -6.97 7.99
C ARG A 112 4.83 -6.57 6.63
N THR A 113 3.99 -5.91 5.86
CA THR A 113 4.39 -5.17 4.68
C THR A 113 4.05 -3.70 4.89
N MET A 114 4.98 -2.81 4.58
CA MET A 114 4.76 -1.38 4.59
C MET A 114 4.72 -0.83 3.17
N TYR A 115 3.79 0.07 2.91
CA TYR A 115 3.62 0.71 1.61
C TYR A 115 3.80 2.22 1.78
N CYS A 116 4.75 2.79 1.06
CA CYS A 116 4.87 4.24 0.91
C CYS A 116 3.94 4.67 -0.22
N VAL A 117 2.89 5.43 0.10
CA VAL A 117 1.80 5.71 -0.84
C VAL A 117 1.40 7.18 -0.85
N TYR A 118 0.84 7.61 -1.98
CA TYR A 118 -0.04 8.77 -2.03
C TYR A 118 -1.49 8.31 -2.06
N ILE A 119 -2.33 8.89 -1.21
CA ILE A 119 -3.79 8.78 -1.30
C ILE A 119 -4.25 9.74 -2.39
N LEU A 120 -5.19 9.30 -3.22
CA LEU A 120 -5.67 10.05 -4.37
C LEU A 120 -7.13 10.47 -4.22
N THR A 121 -7.46 11.60 -4.84
CA THR A 121 -8.80 12.13 -5.02
C THR A 121 -9.55 11.34 -6.09
N LYS A 122 -10.84 11.64 -6.29
CA LYS A 122 -11.67 11.04 -7.36
C LYS A 122 -11.11 11.27 -8.77
N ASP A 123 -10.31 12.32 -8.96
CA ASP A 123 -9.72 12.70 -10.25
C ASP A 123 -8.26 12.20 -10.41
N ASN A 124 -7.84 11.23 -9.59
CA ASN A 124 -6.46 10.71 -9.53
C ASN A 124 -5.38 11.75 -9.20
N LYS A 125 -5.74 12.84 -8.51
CA LYS A 125 -4.78 13.82 -7.98
C LYS A 125 -4.37 13.44 -6.57
N ARG A 126 -3.15 13.78 -6.16
CA ARG A 126 -2.69 13.51 -4.80
C ARG A 126 -3.48 14.34 -3.79
N ALA A 127 -3.97 13.68 -2.74
CA ALA A 127 -4.74 14.33 -1.67
C ALA A 127 -3.86 15.07 -0.65
N HIS A 128 -2.54 14.90 -0.75
CA HIS A 128 -1.55 15.41 0.20
C HIS A 128 -0.15 15.51 -0.46
N ASN A 129 0.75 16.35 0.07
CA ASN A 129 2.03 16.65 -0.58
C ASN A 129 3.19 15.73 -0.21
N LYS A 130 3.10 15.01 0.92
CA LYS A 130 4.12 14.04 1.38
C LYS A 130 3.51 12.66 1.51
N PRO A 131 4.18 11.59 1.07
CA PRO A 131 3.60 10.25 1.12
C PRO A 131 3.35 9.80 2.56
N VAL A 132 2.39 8.88 2.72
CA VAL A 132 2.07 8.22 3.99
C VAL A 132 2.55 6.78 3.95
N VAL A 133 2.84 6.21 5.13
CA VAL A 133 3.24 4.81 5.25
C VAL A 133 2.06 3.98 5.76
N LEU A 134 1.53 3.12 4.91
CA LEU A 134 0.52 2.12 5.28
C LEU A 134 1.22 0.89 5.85
N SER A 135 0.96 0.58 7.11
CA SER A 135 1.65 -0.48 7.83
C SER A 135 0.73 -1.68 8.04
N ILE A 136 0.74 -2.63 7.10
CA ILE A 136 -0.25 -3.71 7.02
C ILE A 136 0.32 -5.01 7.59
N LYS A 137 -0.41 -5.64 8.53
CA LYS A 137 0.04 -6.85 9.25
C LYS A 137 -0.64 -8.12 8.74
N GLY A 138 0.07 -9.23 8.81
CA GLY A 138 -0.50 -10.57 8.72
C GLY A 138 -1.33 -10.81 7.45
N LEU A 139 -2.50 -11.42 7.62
CA LEU A 139 -3.37 -11.85 6.51
C LEU A 139 -3.83 -10.69 5.61
N ASN A 140 -4.09 -9.50 6.18
CA ASN A 140 -4.38 -8.29 5.40
C ASN A 140 -3.24 -7.94 4.42
N GLY A 141 -1.99 -8.11 4.86
CA GLY A 141 -0.83 -7.80 4.02
C GLY A 141 -0.66 -8.80 2.88
N VAL A 142 -0.94 -10.09 3.16
CA VAL A 142 -0.92 -11.15 2.15
C VAL A 142 -2.00 -10.90 1.09
N ASP A 143 -3.22 -10.59 1.53
CA ASP A 143 -4.35 -10.34 0.63
C ASP A 143 -4.11 -9.11 -0.26
N LEU A 144 -3.71 -7.98 0.34
CA LEU A 144 -3.36 -6.77 -0.40
C LEU A 144 -2.23 -7.04 -1.40
N SER A 145 -1.14 -7.70 -0.98
CA SER A 145 0.00 -8.00 -1.87
C SER A 145 -0.41 -8.83 -3.08
N LYS A 146 -1.30 -9.82 -2.90
CA LYS A 146 -1.80 -10.63 -4.02
C LYS A 146 -2.64 -9.79 -4.97
N LYS A 147 -3.64 -9.07 -4.45
CA LYS A 147 -4.56 -8.24 -5.26
C LYS A 147 -3.81 -7.14 -6.02
N THR A 148 -2.82 -6.50 -5.40
CA THR A 148 -2.01 -5.48 -6.07
C THR A 148 -1.14 -6.06 -7.19
N LYS A 149 -0.61 -7.29 -7.05
CA LYS A 149 0.14 -7.96 -8.12
C LYS A 149 -0.75 -8.34 -9.30
N ASP A 150 -1.97 -8.81 -9.01
CA ASP A 150 -2.95 -9.12 -10.06
C ASP A 150 -3.38 -7.85 -10.80
N PHE A 151 -3.57 -6.75 -10.07
CA PHE A 151 -3.80 -5.43 -10.64
C PHE A 151 -2.63 -4.92 -11.50
N ASP A 152 -1.38 -5.02 -11.01
CA ASP A 152 -0.19 -4.59 -11.77
C ASP A 152 -0.12 -5.30 -13.13
N ARG A 153 -0.36 -6.61 -13.16
CA ARG A 153 -0.41 -7.38 -14.42
C ARG A 153 -1.52 -6.92 -15.36
N ALA A 154 -2.67 -6.50 -14.82
CA ALA A 154 -3.77 -6.01 -15.63
C ALA A 154 -3.44 -4.64 -16.24
N VAL A 155 -2.79 -3.74 -15.48
CA VAL A 155 -2.25 -2.47 -15.99
C VAL A 155 -1.21 -2.73 -17.07
N GLU A 156 -0.25 -3.64 -16.83
CA GLU A 156 0.75 -4.04 -17.83
C GLU A 156 0.12 -4.59 -19.10
N SER A 157 -0.96 -5.36 -18.99
CA SER A 157 -1.68 -5.85 -20.16
C SER A 157 -2.30 -4.71 -20.98
N CYS A 158 -2.79 -3.65 -20.34
CA CYS A 158 -3.32 -2.47 -21.03
C CYS A 158 -2.20 -1.67 -21.69
N LEU A 159 -1.08 -1.46 -20.97
CA LEU A 159 0.11 -0.78 -21.51
C LEU A 159 0.69 -1.52 -22.73
N ASN A 160 0.83 -2.84 -22.66
CA ASN A 160 1.31 -3.64 -23.79
C ASN A 160 0.38 -3.53 -25.01
N ARG A 161 -0.94 -3.44 -24.78
CA ARG A 161 -1.93 -3.29 -25.86
C ARG A 161 -1.86 -1.91 -26.51
N VAL A 162 -1.79 -0.84 -25.72
CA VAL A 162 -1.67 0.54 -26.25
C VAL A 162 -0.34 0.73 -26.98
N ASN A 163 0.74 0.14 -26.47
CA ASN A 163 2.06 0.20 -27.11
C ASN A 163 2.21 -0.78 -28.29
N GLU A 164 1.15 -1.53 -28.62
CA GLU A 164 1.15 -2.57 -29.67
C GLU A 164 2.34 -3.55 -29.56
N GLU A 165 2.73 -3.91 -28.33
CA GLU A 165 3.89 -4.76 -28.07
C GLU A 165 3.61 -6.21 -28.53
N GLU A 166 4.39 -6.69 -29.51
CA GLU A 166 4.26 -8.06 -30.04
C GLU A 166 4.58 -9.15 -29.00
N ILE A 167 5.43 -8.82 -28.02
CA ILE A 167 5.78 -9.68 -26.89
C ILE A 167 5.44 -8.92 -25.61
N SER A 168 4.63 -9.54 -24.75
CA SER A 168 4.23 -8.96 -23.46
C SER A 168 5.47 -8.53 -22.65
N ALA A 169 5.67 -7.23 -22.55
CA ALA A 169 6.74 -6.63 -21.77
C ALA A 169 6.33 -6.56 -20.29
N THR A 170 7.32 -6.72 -19.41
CA THR A 170 7.19 -6.40 -17.99
C THR A 170 7.76 -5.01 -17.75
N PHE A 171 7.00 -4.17 -17.06
CA PHE A 171 7.36 -2.77 -16.84
C PHE A 171 8.07 -2.60 -15.49
N SER A 172 8.84 -1.52 -15.36
CA SER A 172 9.61 -1.25 -14.14
C SER A 172 8.73 -0.72 -13.00
N GLU A 173 9.29 -0.71 -11.78
CA GLU A 173 8.62 -0.10 -10.62
C GLU A 173 8.32 1.39 -10.81
N GLN A 174 9.03 2.07 -11.72
CA GLN A 174 8.71 3.45 -12.09
C GLN A 174 7.37 3.57 -12.79
N VAL A 175 6.99 2.54 -13.55
CA VAL A 175 5.71 2.48 -14.25
C VAL A 175 4.61 2.06 -13.31
N HIS A 176 4.84 1.03 -12.48
CA HIS A 176 3.85 0.62 -11.48
C HIS A 176 3.57 1.72 -10.45
N ALA A 177 4.56 2.59 -10.19
CA ALA A 177 4.35 3.75 -9.34
C ALA A 177 3.42 4.79 -9.94
N LEU A 178 3.11 4.75 -11.24
CA LEU A 178 2.09 5.62 -11.84
C LEU A 178 0.67 5.07 -11.67
N SER A 179 0.53 3.79 -11.28
CA SER A 179 -0.76 3.13 -11.21
C SER A 179 -1.59 3.55 -9.98
N VAL A 180 -2.92 3.52 -10.14
CA VAL A 180 -3.93 3.87 -9.15
C VAL A 180 -4.70 2.63 -8.75
N PHE A 181 -4.44 2.13 -7.54
CA PHE A 181 -5.20 1.02 -6.98
C PHE A 181 -6.40 1.55 -6.20
N SER A 182 -7.61 1.15 -6.59
CA SER A 182 -8.88 1.50 -5.95
C SER A 182 -9.49 0.27 -5.28
N CYS A 183 -9.82 0.36 -4.00
CA CYS A 183 -10.47 -0.75 -3.28
C CYS A 183 -11.41 -0.31 -2.16
N SER A 184 -12.30 -1.24 -1.78
CA SER A 184 -13.24 -1.10 -0.66
C SER A 184 -12.99 -2.13 0.43
N PHE A 185 -13.43 -1.83 1.65
CA PHE A 185 -13.16 -2.65 2.83
C PHE A 185 -14.41 -3.21 3.49
N GLU A 186 -14.32 -4.47 3.90
CA GLU A 186 -15.32 -5.14 4.72
C GLU A 186 -14.72 -5.70 6.02
N ARG A 187 -15.62 -6.19 6.87
CA ARG A 187 -15.22 -7.06 7.99
C ARG A 187 -15.15 -8.48 7.46
N ALA A 188 -13.95 -9.04 7.41
CA ALA A 188 -13.71 -10.41 6.96
C ALA A 188 -13.28 -11.28 8.14
N MET A 189 -13.69 -12.56 8.14
CA MET A 189 -13.29 -13.56 9.12
C MET A 189 -12.32 -14.52 8.46
N GLU A 190 -11.04 -14.44 8.84
CA GLU A 190 -9.96 -15.06 8.06
C GLU A 190 -9.02 -15.93 8.89
N GLY A 191 -8.36 -16.86 8.20
CA GLY A 191 -7.45 -17.84 8.78
C GLY A 191 -8.15 -18.95 9.57
N GLN A 192 -7.37 -19.96 9.98
CA GLN A 192 -7.89 -21.17 10.64
C GLN A 192 -8.65 -20.90 11.95
N ARG A 193 -8.35 -19.78 12.62
CA ARG A 193 -8.97 -19.39 13.89
C ARG A 193 -10.11 -18.39 13.72
N GLY A 194 -10.48 -18.03 12.50
CA GLY A 194 -11.56 -17.08 12.21
C GLY A 194 -11.32 -15.72 12.87
N VAL A 195 -10.19 -15.09 12.57
CA VAL A 195 -9.85 -13.78 13.13
C VAL A 195 -10.55 -12.69 12.31
N GLU A 196 -11.20 -11.74 12.99
CA GLU A 196 -11.77 -10.56 12.33
C GLU A 196 -10.64 -9.65 11.82
N ILE A 197 -10.68 -9.34 10.52
CA ILE A 197 -9.75 -8.43 9.87
C ILE A 197 -10.50 -7.39 9.02
N CYS A 198 -9.83 -6.28 8.72
CA CYS A 198 -10.28 -5.32 7.72
C CYS A 198 -9.86 -5.83 6.34
N GLY A 199 -10.71 -6.67 5.73
CA GLY A 199 -10.44 -7.31 4.44
C GLY A 199 -10.78 -6.40 3.28
N ILE A 200 -10.21 -6.68 2.10
CA ILE A 200 -10.58 -6.00 0.86
C ILE A 200 -11.81 -6.72 0.27
N GLU A 201 -12.96 -6.04 0.29
CA GLU A 201 -14.24 -6.54 -0.23
C GLU A 201 -14.19 -6.63 -1.75
N SER A 202 -13.77 -5.53 -2.39
CA SER A 202 -13.61 -5.43 -3.83
C SER A 202 -12.47 -4.48 -4.18
N PHE A 203 -11.91 -4.65 -5.37
CA PHE A 203 -10.98 -3.72 -5.98
C PHE A 203 -11.29 -3.64 -7.46
N GLU A 204 -11.02 -2.48 -8.05
CA GLU A 204 -11.22 -2.26 -9.47
C GLU A 204 -10.05 -2.82 -10.27
N MET A 205 -10.34 -3.40 -11.45
CA MET A 205 -9.31 -3.92 -12.35
C MET A 205 -9.47 -3.31 -13.74
N PRO A 206 -8.38 -2.86 -14.37
CA PRO A 206 -8.42 -2.51 -15.78
C PRO A 206 -8.68 -3.76 -16.61
N PHE A 207 -9.58 -3.64 -17.58
CA PHE A 207 -9.87 -4.68 -18.56
C PHE A 207 -10.10 -4.02 -19.91
N ALA A 208 -9.49 -4.57 -20.95
CA ALA A 208 -9.59 -4.04 -22.31
C ALA A 208 -9.37 -5.15 -23.34
N GLU A 209 -10.25 -5.21 -24.34
CA GLU A 209 -10.14 -6.07 -25.52
C GLU A 209 -9.62 -5.30 -26.74
N SER A 210 -9.83 -3.98 -26.79
CA SER A 210 -9.34 -3.08 -27.84
C SER A 210 -8.25 -2.11 -27.36
N ILE A 211 -7.59 -1.41 -28.31
CA ILE A 211 -6.58 -0.39 -28.01
C ILE A 211 -7.26 0.81 -27.33
N GLU A 212 -8.43 1.20 -27.82
CA GLU A 212 -9.22 2.30 -27.30
C GLU A 212 -9.68 2.05 -25.85
N GLU A 213 -10.22 0.85 -25.57
CA GLU A 213 -10.57 0.45 -24.20
C GLU A 213 -9.35 0.42 -23.27
N ALA A 214 -8.18 0.04 -23.79
CA ALA A 214 -6.96 0.01 -23.00
C ALA A 214 -6.49 1.43 -22.66
N ALA A 215 -6.60 2.38 -23.58
CA ALA A 215 -6.29 3.78 -23.32
C ALA A 215 -7.25 4.39 -22.27
N GLU A 216 -8.55 4.17 -22.41
CA GLU A 216 -9.56 4.64 -21.44
C GLU A 216 -9.35 4.02 -20.04
N ALA A 217 -8.96 2.74 -19.98
CA ALA A 217 -8.61 2.09 -18.73
C ALA A 217 -7.37 2.74 -18.09
N LEU A 218 -6.32 3.02 -18.87
CA LEU A 218 -5.11 3.67 -18.34
C LEU A 218 -5.40 5.08 -17.83
N ASP A 219 -6.25 5.86 -18.49
CA ASP A 219 -6.70 7.18 -18.00
C ASP A 219 -7.37 7.10 -16.62
N THR A 220 -8.04 5.98 -16.32
CA THR A 220 -8.73 5.73 -15.06
C THR A 220 -7.78 5.16 -13.98
N PHE A 221 -6.85 4.29 -14.37
CA PHE A 221 -6.00 3.52 -13.47
C PHE A 221 -4.56 4.02 -13.39
N MET A 222 -4.25 5.17 -13.97
CA MET A 222 -2.99 5.88 -13.80
C MET A 222 -3.21 7.30 -13.29
N ILE A 223 -2.20 7.85 -12.62
CA ILE A 223 -2.15 9.28 -12.31
C ILE A 223 -2.06 10.10 -13.60
N LYS A 224 -2.28 11.41 -13.52
CA LYS A 224 -2.16 12.30 -14.68
C LYS A 224 -0.71 12.38 -15.16
N GLU A 225 -0.52 12.45 -16.47
CA GLU A 225 0.81 12.48 -17.09
C GLU A 225 1.69 13.63 -16.60
N GLU A 226 1.08 14.78 -16.31
CA GLU A 226 1.76 15.95 -15.72
C GLU A 226 2.45 15.65 -14.37
N ASP A 227 2.04 14.60 -13.67
CA ASP A 227 2.61 14.17 -12.38
C ASP A 227 3.65 13.04 -12.52
N TYR A 228 3.94 12.53 -13.73
CA TYR A 228 4.87 11.39 -13.92
C TYR A 228 6.29 11.73 -13.48
N GLU A 229 6.86 12.82 -14.00
CA GLU A 229 8.23 13.27 -13.66
C GLU A 229 8.39 13.50 -12.16
N LYS A 230 7.38 14.13 -11.55
CA LYS A 230 7.35 14.35 -10.10
C LYS A 230 7.28 13.03 -9.33
N THR A 231 6.54 12.05 -9.82
CA THR A 231 6.45 10.70 -9.22
C THR A 231 7.79 9.99 -9.25
N TRP A 232 8.50 10.03 -10.36
CA TRP A 232 9.83 9.39 -10.46
C TRP A 232 10.87 10.09 -9.58
N ALA A 233 10.86 11.43 -9.54
CA ALA A 233 11.68 12.19 -8.60
C ALA A 233 11.36 11.85 -7.13
N ASP A 234 10.08 11.67 -6.81
CA ASP A 234 9.62 11.27 -5.48
C ASP A 234 10.03 9.84 -5.13
N GLN A 235 10.06 8.90 -6.09
CA GLN A 235 10.57 7.55 -5.83
C GLN A 235 12.03 7.59 -5.36
N GLU A 236 12.89 8.37 -6.02
CA GLU A 236 14.27 8.52 -5.56
C GLU A 236 14.36 9.23 -4.21
N LYS A 237 13.61 10.33 -4.05
CA LYS A 237 13.58 11.13 -2.81
C LYS A 237 13.12 10.31 -1.60
N TYR A 238 12.12 9.44 -1.76
CA TYR A 238 11.46 8.71 -0.68
C TYR A 238 11.89 7.23 -0.58
N LYS A 239 12.98 6.83 -1.24
CA LYS A 239 13.51 5.46 -1.18
C LYS A 239 13.74 4.96 0.25
N GLY A 240 14.27 5.79 1.14
CA GLY A 240 14.49 5.48 2.55
C GLY A 240 13.33 5.79 3.49
N TYR A 241 12.18 6.25 2.98
CA TYR A 241 11.14 6.88 3.80
C TYR A 241 10.45 5.91 4.77
N ILE A 242 10.28 4.63 4.38
CA ILE A 242 9.72 3.59 5.28
C ILE A 242 10.62 3.41 6.50
N GLN A 243 11.94 3.38 6.30
CA GLN A 243 12.89 3.28 7.39
C GLN A 243 12.87 4.52 8.28
N SER A 244 12.94 5.73 7.71
CA SER A 244 12.82 6.97 8.49
C SER A 244 11.52 7.04 9.29
N TYR A 245 10.41 6.55 8.73
CA TYR A 245 9.14 6.47 9.41
C TYR A 245 9.18 5.53 10.64
N CYS A 246 9.84 4.38 10.51
CA CYS A 246 10.02 3.45 11.63
C CYS A 246 10.87 4.06 12.76
N GLU A 247 11.97 4.73 12.40
CA GLU A 247 12.85 5.43 13.34
C GLU A 247 12.11 6.57 14.08
N MET A 248 11.28 7.33 13.37
CA MET A 248 10.41 8.35 13.97
C MET A 248 9.43 7.74 14.97
N LEU A 249 8.78 6.63 14.61
CA LEU A 249 7.87 5.93 15.53
C LEU A 249 8.60 5.37 16.76
N GLN A 250 9.82 4.87 16.59
CA GLN A 250 10.65 4.38 17.68
C GLN A 250 10.96 5.49 18.69
N ALA A 251 11.33 6.67 18.21
CA ALA A 251 11.55 7.84 19.06
C ALA A 251 10.27 8.27 19.79
N LYS A 252 9.12 8.29 19.09
CA LYS A 252 7.83 8.67 19.67
C LYS A 252 7.31 7.68 20.71
N LEU A 253 7.65 6.39 20.56
CA LEU A 253 7.19 5.31 21.42
C LEU A 253 8.22 4.88 22.47
N ASN A 254 9.26 5.70 22.74
CA ASN A 254 10.31 5.42 23.72
C ASN A 254 10.95 4.02 23.53
N GLY A 255 11.14 3.59 22.29
CA GLY A 255 11.75 2.28 21.98
C GLY A 255 10.79 1.08 22.03
N GLN A 256 9.49 1.26 22.29
CA GLN A 256 8.49 0.16 22.29
C GLN A 256 8.06 -0.32 20.89
N TYR A 257 8.70 0.21 19.87
CA TYR A 257 8.58 -0.12 18.45
C TYR A 257 9.89 0.30 17.80
N GLY A 258 10.40 -0.43 16.81
CA GLY A 258 11.64 -0.01 16.16
C GLY A 258 12.22 -1.06 15.24
N ILE A 259 13.35 -0.70 14.63
CA ILE A 259 14.16 -1.58 13.80
C ILE A 259 15.35 -2.04 14.62
N LYS A 260 15.61 -3.34 14.62
CA LYS A 260 16.77 -3.92 15.31
C LYS A 260 18.06 -3.37 14.71
N GLU A 261 19.08 -3.15 15.55
CA GLU A 261 20.39 -2.72 15.09
C GLU A 261 20.93 -3.65 13.98
N GLY A 262 21.42 -3.03 12.90
CA GLY A 262 21.95 -3.74 11.73
C GLY A 262 20.90 -4.27 10.74
N VAL A 263 19.61 -4.03 10.98
CA VAL A 263 18.54 -4.33 10.02
C VAL A 263 18.25 -3.08 9.18
N GLU A 264 18.16 -3.27 7.87
CA GLU A 264 17.77 -2.21 6.92
C GLU A 264 16.44 -2.59 6.25
N ILE A 265 15.57 -1.59 6.05
CA ILE A 265 14.27 -1.77 5.38
C ILE A 265 14.23 -0.86 4.17
N LEU A 266 14.98 -1.24 3.14
CA LEU A 266 14.90 -0.63 1.81
C LEU A 266 13.76 -1.24 1.00
N PRO A 267 13.25 -0.56 -0.04
CA PRO A 267 12.25 -1.12 -0.93
C PRO A 267 12.69 -2.46 -1.54
N ALA A 268 11.74 -3.36 -1.76
CA ALA A 268 12.03 -4.59 -2.50
C ALA A 268 12.56 -4.22 -3.89
N VAL A 269 13.64 -4.86 -4.35
CA VAL A 269 14.20 -4.57 -5.68
C VAL A 269 13.60 -5.55 -6.70
N ALA A 270 12.96 -5.03 -7.76
CA ALA A 270 12.51 -5.86 -8.88
C ALA A 270 13.69 -6.29 -9.80
N SER A 271 13.58 -7.48 -10.40
CA SER A 271 14.46 -7.94 -11.47
C SER A 271 14.30 -7.09 -12.74
N ALA A 272 15.36 -7.02 -13.58
CA ALA A 272 15.50 -6.15 -14.76
C ALA A 272 14.21 -5.93 -15.59
N THR A 273 13.83 -4.67 -15.82
CA THR A 273 12.55 -4.26 -16.44
C THR A 273 12.67 -2.98 -17.30
N LYS A 274 11.72 -2.80 -18.26
CA LYS A 274 11.68 -1.71 -19.25
C LYS A 274 11.07 -0.44 -18.64
N ALA A 275 11.63 0.74 -18.93
CA ALA A 275 11.03 2.04 -18.61
C ALA A 275 10.00 2.45 -19.70
N LEU A 276 9.03 3.29 -19.35
CA LEU A 276 8.17 3.93 -20.36
C LEU A 276 9.03 4.83 -21.28
N PRO A 277 8.70 4.93 -22.58
CA PRO A 277 9.30 5.93 -23.44
C PRO A 277 8.97 7.33 -22.90
N SER A 278 9.94 8.25 -22.96
CA SER A 278 9.68 9.66 -22.66
C SER A 278 8.77 10.23 -23.75
N SER A 279 7.52 10.55 -23.39
CA SER A 279 6.43 11.21 -24.16
C SER A 279 5.58 10.38 -25.17
N ASN A 280 4.25 10.52 -24.97
CA ASN A 280 3.01 10.17 -25.70
C ASN A 280 2.82 8.78 -26.36
N PRO A 281 1.90 7.95 -25.82
CA PRO A 281 1.16 6.92 -26.57
C PRO A 281 -0.14 7.45 -27.22
N THR A 282 -0.64 8.63 -26.81
CA THR A 282 -1.80 9.25 -27.45
C THR A 282 -1.33 10.03 -28.68
N GLY A 283 -1.54 9.44 -29.86
CA GLY A 283 -1.17 10.00 -31.17
C GLY A 283 -1.87 11.30 -31.59
N GLU A 284 -2.15 12.21 -30.66
CA GLU A 284 -2.82 13.48 -30.93
C GLU A 284 -1.87 14.55 -31.51
N ASP A 285 -0.56 14.48 -31.24
CA ASP A 285 0.42 15.46 -31.72
C ASP A 285 0.85 15.28 -33.19
N ALA A 286 0.35 14.26 -33.89
CA ALA A 286 0.62 14.08 -35.32
C ALA A 286 -0.27 14.96 -36.23
N SER A 287 -1.10 15.85 -35.66
CA SER A 287 -2.14 16.60 -36.39
C SER A 287 -2.06 18.13 -36.30
N LEU A 288 -0.91 18.71 -35.95
CA LEU A 288 -0.63 20.15 -36.09
C LEU A 288 0.67 20.46 -36.85
#